data_AF-A0AAI8U259-F1
#
_entry.id   AF-A0AAI8U259-F1
#
_cell.length_a   1.000
_cell.length_b   1.000
_cell.length_c   1.000
_cell.angle_alpha   90.00
_cell.angle_beta   90.00
_cell.angle_gamma   90.00
#
_symmetry.space_group_name_H-M   'P 1'
#
loop_
_entity.id
_entity.type
_entity.pdbx_description
1 polymer ?
#
loop_
_entity_poly.entity_id
_entity_poly.type
_entity_poly.pdbx_seq_one_letter_code
_entity_poly.pdbx_strand_id
1 'polypeptide(L)'
;MLGSKTKLDTLVLSIGQSWVATFFPRAGSVFYPGTTAECIITDPAGGVLATWEPQSVSEGRIDFIIPPDDHAEIPHGSYYRVTAHYPALGPRPAIDENLSRGSVVRDDNPTPLAAPRSSNIALSFADSMAGPEVDPNWVRVGGWGNLKIWDNHLLSLPNGMAGDFVLFQQTAARYRAQTNQNAVKAEVETVLGAFTGQGKATVIVASNQSMTSWVGYQFAVGPTAGEKKLNIVRGTGPKTYTIEETAANTLADTDRYTLIYDDLADKYLAYKETDLSTPLVRWDDTAHDVPHGNGYRYPALLFESGLLTTGVQFSGWAIKDN
;
A
#
# COMPACT_ATOMS: atom_id res chain seq x y z
N MET A 1 -7.56 -33.59 28.19
CA MET A 1 -7.91 -33.67 26.75
C MET A 1 -6.63 -33.58 25.95
N LEU A 2 -6.26 -34.62 25.21
CA LEU A 2 -5.16 -34.57 24.24
C LEU A 2 -5.70 -33.90 22.97
N GLY A 3 -5.56 -32.57 22.89
CA GLY A 3 -5.97 -31.79 21.73
C GLY A 3 -5.06 -32.09 20.54
N SER A 4 -5.64 -32.56 19.44
CA SER A 4 -4.95 -32.59 18.17
C SER A 4 -4.65 -31.19 17.69
N LYS A 5 -3.44 -30.97 17.19
CA LYS A 5 -3.05 -29.72 16.57
C LYS A 5 -3.86 -29.54 15.27
N THR A 6 -4.76 -28.57 15.24
CA THR A 6 -5.45 -28.14 14.02
C THR A 6 -4.43 -27.79 12.94
N LYS A 7 -4.67 -28.24 11.70
CA LYS A 7 -3.81 -27.90 10.56
C LYS A 7 -3.85 -26.38 10.36
N LEU A 8 -2.69 -25.73 10.38
CA LEU A 8 -2.56 -24.35 9.93
C LEU A 8 -2.28 -24.41 8.42
N ASP A 9 -3.14 -23.78 7.62
CA ASP A 9 -3.06 -23.85 6.16
C ASP A 9 -3.52 -22.52 5.55
N THR A 10 -3.36 -22.38 4.24
CA THR A 10 -3.76 -21.18 3.50
C THR A 10 -4.89 -21.55 2.56
N LEU A 11 -6.00 -20.81 2.62
CA LEU A 11 -7.11 -20.97 1.70
C LEU A 11 -6.88 -20.07 0.50
N VAL A 12 -6.55 -20.66 -0.65
CA VAL A 12 -6.28 -19.92 -1.88
C VAL A 12 -7.56 -19.79 -2.70
N LEU A 13 -7.95 -18.55 -3.00
CA LEU A 13 -9.10 -18.23 -3.86
C LEU A 13 -8.64 -17.51 -5.13
N SER A 14 -9.17 -17.94 -6.27
CA SER A 14 -8.85 -17.35 -7.58
C SER A 14 -10.13 -16.94 -8.31
N ILE A 15 -10.08 -15.87 -9.10
CA ILE A 15 -11.23 -15.45 -9.94
C ILE A 15 -11.62 -16.56 -10.90
N GLY A 16 -12.93 -16.80 -11.02
CA GLY A 16 -13.50 -17.65 -12.06
C GLY A 16 -13.15 -19.14 -11.91
N GLN A 17 -12.50 -19.51 -10.80
CA GLN A 17 -12.18 -20.89 -10.46
C GLN A 17 -12.92 -21.27 -9.20
N SER A 18 -13.51 -22.47 -9.21
CA SER A 18 -14.09 -23.04 -7.99
C SER A 18 -12.98 -23.39 -7.01
N TRP A 19 -13.18 -23.05 -5.74
CA TRP A 19 -12.34 -23.57 -4.67
C TRP A 19 -12.71 -25.03 -4.38
N VAL A 20 -11.71 -25.92 -4.40
CA VAL A 20 -11.87 -27.34 -4.10
C VAL A 20 -10.95 -27.73 -2.96
N ALA A 21 -11.51 -28.31 -1.91
CA ALA A 21 -10.73 -28.86 -0.81
C ALA A 21 -11.32 -30.18 -0.32
N THR A 22 -10.42 -31.14 -0.11
CA THR A 22 -10.77 -32.45 0.44
C THR A 22 -10.07 -32.65 1.77
N PHE A 23 -10.83 -33.04 2.78
CA PHE A 23 -10.32 -33.41 4.10
C PHE A 23 -10.50 -34.90 4.32
N PHE A 24 -9.42 -35.55 4.77
CA PHE A 24 -9.42 -36.97 5.12
C PHE A 24 -9.48 -37.12 6.64
N PRO A 25 -10.08 -38.21 7.16
CA PRO A 25 -10.00 -38.52 8.58
C PRO A 25 -8.54 -38.84 8.94
N ARG A 26 -8.21 -38.83 10.22
CA ARG A 26 -6.86 -39.19 10.67
C ARG A 26 -6.55 -40.63 10.28
N ALA A 27 -5.26 -40.94 10.09
CA ALA A 27 -4.83 -42.30 9.79
C ALA A 27 -5.39 -43.30 10.81
N GLY A 28 -6.08 -44.32 10.32
CA GLY A 28 -6.75 -45.34 11.15
C GLY A 28 -8.11 -44.93 11.74
N SER A 29 -8.67 -43.80 11.33
CA SER A 29 -10.01 -43.34 11.71
C SER A 29 -10.91 -43.12 10.50
N VAL A 30 -12.22 -42.97 10.74
CA VAL A 30 -13.24 -42.66 9.73
C VAL A 30 -14.10 -41.51 10.23
N PHE A 31 -14.71 -40.76 9.31
CA PHE A 31 -15.84 -39.90 9.66
C PHE A 31 -17.06 -40.78 9.94
N TYR A 32 -17.68 -40.62 11.10
CA TYR A 32 -18.80 -41.48 11.47
C TYR A 32 -20.08 -41.12 10.68
N PRO A 33 -21.00 -42.08 10.45
CA PRO A 33 -22.30 -41.77 9.84
C PRO A 33 -23.02 -40.65 10.60
N GLY A 34 -23.49 -39.64 9.88
CA GLY A 34 -24.11 -38.44 10.47
C GLY A 34 -23.14 -37.30 10.80
N THR A 35 -21.86 -37.42 10.46
CA THR A 35 -20.91 -36.29 10.53
C THR A 35 -21.35 -35.19 9.56
N THR A 36 -21.35 -33.94 10.03
CA THR A 36 -21.48 -32.74 9.18
C THR A 36 -20.20 -31.91 9.26
N ALA A 37 -20.06 -30.91 8.40
CA ALA A 37 -18.93 -29.99 8.47
C ALA A 37 -19.33 -28.60 7.96
N GLU A 38 -18.54 -27.61 8.30
CA GLU A 38 -18.68 -26.24 7.80
C GLU A 38 -17.29 -25.61 7.58
N CYS A 39 -17.22 -24.65 6.65
CA CYS A 39 -16.12 -23.71 6.52
C CYS A 39 -16.65 -22.30 6.78
N ILE A 40 -16.19 -21.66 7.84
CA ILE A 40 -16.55 -20.27 8.15
C ILE A 40 -15.38 -19.37 7.76
N ILE A 41 -15.69 -18.30 7.04
CA ILE A 41 -14.75 -17.23 6.70
C ILE A 41 -15.19 -15.95 7.41
N THR A 42 -14.24 -15.30 8.07
CA THR A 42 -14.47 -14.05 8.79
C THR A 42 -13.50 -12.96 8.35
N ASP A 43 -13.93 -11.71 8.47
CA ASP A 43 -13.03 -10.57 8.37
C ASP A 43 -12.08 -10.51 9.60
N PRO A 44 -11.08 -9.60 9.60
CA PRO A 44 -10.19 -9.41 10.74
C PRO A 44 -10.87 -8.89 12.01
N ALA A 45 -12.05 -8.30 11.91
CA ALA A 45 -12.86 -7.80 13.04
C ALA A 45 -13.78 -8.89 13.64
N GLY A 46 -13.84 -10.08 13.02
CA GLY A 46 -14.66 -11.22 13.45
C GLY A 46 -16.06 -11.27 12.81
N GLY A 47 -16.37 -10.39 11.85
CA GLY A 47 -17.60 -10.45 11.06
C GLY A 47 -17.58 -11.65 10.12
N VAL A 48 -18.67 -12.43 10.06
CA VAL A 48 -18.77 -13.59 9.16
C VAL A 48 -19.02 -13.11 7.74
N LEU A 49 -18.11 -13.44 6.84
CA LEU A 49 -18.20 -13.11 5.41
C LEU A 49 -18.87 -14.22 4.61
N ALA A 50 -18.61 -15.48 4.96
CA ALA A 50 -19.22 -16.63 4.32
C ALA A 50 -19.27 -17.83 5.26
N THR A 51 -20.27 -18.69 5.06
CA THR A 51 -20.35 -20.02 5.66
C THR A 51 -20.63 -21.00 4.54
N TRP A 52 -19.75 -21.97 4.37
CA TRP A 52 -19.84 -22.96 3.31
C TRP A 52 -20.08 -24.35 3.89
N GLU A 53 -21.04 -25.04 3.30
CA GLU A 53 -21.31 -26.44 3.57
C GLU A 53 -20.53 -27.32 2.58
N PRO A 54 -20.08 -28.52 2.99
CA PRO A 54 -19.42 -29.45 2.08
C PRO A 54 -20.42 -29.95 1.03
N GLN A 55 -19.93 -30.14 -0.20
CA GLN A 55 -20.74 -30.76 -1.25
C GLN A 55 -21.01 -32.24 -0.92
N SER A 56 -20.07 -32.92 -0.27
CA SER A 56 -20.29 -34.29 0.19
C SER A 56 -19.51 -34.62 1.46
N VAL A 57 -20.11 -35.46 2.30
CA VAL A 57 -19.50 -36.05 3.49
C VAL A 57 -19.64 -37.56 3.40
N SER A 58 -18.53 -38.26 3.52
CA SER A 58 -18.45 -39.73 3.52
C SER A 58 -17.53 -40.19 4.63
N GLU A 59 -17.54 -41.49 4.94
CA GLU A 59 -16.66 -42.05 5.97
C GLU A 59 -15.17 -41.85 5.67
N GLY A 60 -14.81 -41.76 4.38
CA GLY A 60 -13.43 -41.63 3.93
C GLY A 60 -12.96 -40.21 3.68
N ARG A 61 -13.86 -39.24 3.47
CA ARG A 61 -13.51 -37.83 3.20
C ARG A 61 -14.69 -36.87 3.26
N ILE A 62 -14.38 -35.59 3.45
CA ILE A 62 -15.27 -34.44 3.30
C ILE A 62 -14.78 -33.61 2.11
N ASP A 63 -15.65 -33.33 1.14
CA ASP A 63 -15.32 -32.55 -0.05
C ASP A 63 -16.08 -31.21 -0.05
N PHE A 64 -15.34 -30.12 -0.15
CA PHE A 64 -15.85 -28.78 -0.43
C PHE A 64 -15.59 -28.43 -1.89
N ILE A 65 -16.63 -27.97 -2.58
CA ILE A 65 -16.54 -27.43 -3.94
C ILE A 65 -17.40 -26.18 -3.96
N ILE A 66 -16.75 -25.02 -3.98
CA ILE A 66 -17.41 -23.72 -3.87
C ILE A 66 -17.27 -23.00 -5.21
N PRO A 67 -18.37 -22.61 -5.86
CA PRO A 67 -18.30 -21.92 -7.14
C PRO A 67 -17.70 -20.52 -6.98
N PRO A 68 -17.12 -19.96 -8.07
CA PRO A 68 -16.40 -18.70 -8.01
C PRO A 68 -17.24 -17.51 -7.52
N ASP A 69 -18.53 -17.51 -7.83
CA ASP A 69 -19.44 -16.42 -7.47
C ASP A 69 -19.66 -16.34 -5.96
N ASP A 70 -19.65 -17.48 -5.25
CA ASP A 70 -19.88 -17.56 -3.80
C ASP A 70 -18.67 -17.08 -2.97
N HIS A 71 -17.53 -16.86 -3.62
CA HIS A 71 -16.30 -16.44 -2.98
C HIS A 71 -15.62 -15.26 -3.69
N ALA A 72 -16.36 -14.57 -4.57
CA ALA A 72 -15.85 -13.43 -5.33
C ALA A 72 -15.53 -12.22 -4.42
N GLU A 73 -16.39 -11.97 -3.43
CA GLU A 73 -16.29 -10.79 -2.54
C GLU A 73 -15.36 -11.01 -1.33
N ILE A 74 -14.83 -12.22 -1.15
CA ILE A 74 -13.97 -12.53 0.00
C ILE A 74 -12.59 -11.89 -0.21
N PRO A 75 -12.16 -10.98 0.69
CA PRO A 75 -10.90 -10.27 0.55
C PRO A 75 -9.72 -11.13 1.00
N HIS A 76 -8.54 -10.81 0.46
CA HIS A 76 -7.26 -11.32 0.96
C HIS A 76 -7.09 -10.92 2.43
N GLY A 77 -6.54 -11.83 3.25
CA GLY A 77 -6.29 -11.59 4.67
C GLY A 77 -7.48 -11.90 5.58
N SER A 78 -8.63 -12.31 5.03
CA SER A 78 -9.72 -12.90 5.80
C SER A 78 -9.25 -14.15 6.54
N TYR A 79 -9.87 -14.48 7.67
CA TYR A 79 -9.61 -15.72 8.38
C TYR A 79 -10.57 -16.81 7.94
N TYR A 80 -10.14 -18.06 7.90
CA TYR A 80 -11.02 -19.19 7.65
C TYR A 80 -10.81 -20.30 8.69
N ARG A 81 -11.86 -21.08 8.93
CA ARG A 81 -11.85 -22.26 9.78
C ARG A 81 -12.78 -23.33 9.22
N VAL A 82 -12.27 -24.55 9.10
CA VAL A 82 -13.05 -25.75 8.75
C VAL A 82 -13.25 -26.61 9.99
N THR A 83 -14.50 -26.89 10.32
CA THR A 83 -14.90 -27.67 11.49
C THR A 83 -15.76 -28.85 11.05
N ALA A 84 -15.46 -30.04 11.58
CA ALA A 84 -16.32 -31.22 11.44
C ALA A 84 -17.07 -31.46 12.76
N HIS A 85 -18.37 -31.71 12.64
CA HIS A 85 -19.27 -31.98 13.76
C HIS A 85 -19.60 -33.48 13.77
N TYR A 86 -19.07 -34.19 14.76
CA TYR A 86 -19.34 -35.60 14.94
C TYR A 86 -20.61 -35.79 15.79
N PRO A 87 -21.53 -36.68 15.40
CA PRO A 87 -22.71 -36.97 16.19
C PRO A 87 -22.35 -37.72 17.47
N ALA A 88 -23.28 -37.74 18.43
CA ALA A 88 -23.14 -38.57 19.61
C ALA A 88 -23.14 -40.07 19.22
N LEU A 89 -22.19 -40.83 19.76
CA LEU A 89 -22.03 -42.27 19.47
C LEU A 89 -22.01 -43.06 20.78
N GLY A 90 -23.14 -43.67 21.11
CA GLY A 90 -23.34 -44.39 22.36
C GLY A 90 -23.04 -43.49 23.57
N PRO A 91 -22.07 -43.81 24.43
CA PRO A 91 -21.74 -42.99 25.60
C PRO A 91 -20.89 -41.74 25.27
N ARG A 92 -20.45 -41.55 24.01
CA ARG A 92 -19.66 -40.39 23.62
C ARG A 92 -20.59 -39.23 23.20
N PRO A 93 -20.45 -38.03 23.78
CA PRO A 93 -21.21 -36.86 23.34
C PRO A 93 -20.79 -36.44 21.93
N ALA A 94 -21.58 -35.56 21.31
CA ALA A 94 -21.18 -34.89 20.07
C ALA A 94 -19.90 -34.07 20.29
N ILE A 95 -19.02 -34.06 19.30
CA ILE A 95 -17.70 -33.42 19.38
C ILE A 95 -17.43 -32.65 18.09
N ASP A 96 -16.90 -31.44 18.24
CA ASP A 96 -16.40 -30.66 17.11
C ASP A 96 -14.88 -30.83 16.98
N GLU A 97 -14.42 -31.09 15.76
CA GLU A 97 -13.01 -31.16 15.42
C GLU A 97 -12.66 -30.09 14.39
N ASN A 98 -11.69 -29.24 14.73
CA ASN A 98 -11.14 -28.27 13.79
C ASN A 98 -10.16 -28.97 12.85
N LEU A 99 -10.56 -29.15 11.60
CA LEU A 99 -9.79 -29.82 10.56
C LEU A 99 -8.69 -28.90 10.00
N SER A 100 -9.00 -27.62 9.77
CA SER A 100 -8.08 -26.64 9.21
C SER A 100 -8.43 -25.21 9.64
N ARG A 101 -7.42 -24.35 9.70
CA ARG A 101 -7.60 -22.91 9.92
C ARG A 101 -6.45 -22.11 9.32
N GLY A 102 -6.70 -20.85 9.01
CA GLY A 102 -5.65 -19.92 8.63
C GLY A 102 -6.19 -18.68 7.96
N SER A 103 -5.46 -18.15 6.98
CA SER A 103 -5.81 -16.95 6.24
C SER A 103 -6.17 -17.25 4.78
N VAL A 104 -7.07 -16.45 4.23
CA VAL A 104 -7.41 -16.45 2.82
C VAL A 104 -6.35 -15.68 2.05
N VAL A 105 -5.79 -16.30 1.02
CA VAL A 105 -4.90 -15.67 0.05
C VAL A 105 -5.61 -15.66 -1.30
N ARG A 106 -5.60 -14.51 -1.95
CA ARG A 106 -6.08 -14.37 -3.32
C ARG A 106 -4.93 -14.62 -4.28
N ASP A 107 -4.97 -15.71 -5.04
CA ASP A 107 -4.02 -16.02 -6.12
C ASP A 107 -4.60 -15.58 -7.46
N ASP A 108 -4.83 -14.27 -7.52
CA ASP A 108 -5.26 -13.59 -8.72
C ASP A 108 -4.01 -13.05 -9.39
N ASN A 109 -3.41 -13.90 -10.23
CA ASN A 109 -2.16 -13.62 -10.94
C ASN A 109 -2.21 -12.19 -11.53
N PRO A 110 -1.34 -11.25 -11.09
CA PRO A 110 -1.29 -9.91 -11.63
C PRO A 110 -0.60 -9.98 -12.98
N THR A 111 -1.28 -10.54 -13.98
CA THR A 111 -0.86 -10.32 -15.35
C THR A 111 -1.06 -8.82 -15.65
N PRO A 112 -0.20 -8.20 -16.48
CA PRO A 112 -0.35 -6.80 -16.91
C PRO A 112 -1.68 -6.48 -17.62
N LEU A 113 -2.52 -7.49 -17.86
CA LEU A 113 -3.80 -7.43 -18.55
C LEU A 113 -5.00 -7.74 -17.63
N ALA A 114 -4.77 -8.00 -16.34
CA ALA A 114 -5.86 -8.23 -15.39
C ALA A 114 -6.66 -6.94 -15.18
N ALA A 115 -7.99 -7.04 -15.24
CA ALA A 115 -8.88 -5.93 -14.99
C ALA A 115 -8.60 -5.31 -13.59
N PRO A 116 -8.60 -3.97 -13.46
CA PRO A 116 -8.43 -3.31 -12.17
C PRO A 116 -9.44 -3.87 -11.16
N ARG A 117 -8.97 -4.39 -10.03
CA ARG A 117 -9.87 -4.61 -8.90
C ARG A 117 -10.05 -3.31 -8.14
N SER A 118 -11.29 -2.87 -8.04
CA SER A 118 -11.73 -2.02 -6.95
C SER A 118 -11.76 -2.86 -5.68
N SER A 119 -10.73 -2.73 -4.85
CA SER A 119 -10.88 -3.07 -3.44
C SER A 119 -11.58 -1.89 -2.76
N ASN A 120 -12.67 -2.15 -2.03
CA ASN A 120 -13.35 -1.11 -1.24
C ASN A 120 -12.58 -0.78 0.06
N ILE A 121 -11.43 -1.41 0.28
CA ILE A 121 -10.56 -1.14 1.42
C ILE A 121 -9.61 0.00 1.04
N ALA A 122 -9.74 1.13 1.73
CA ALA A 122 -8.78 2.21 1.66
C ALA A 122 -7.41 1.75 2.22
N LEU A 123 -6.37 1.89 1.42
CA LEU A 123 -4.99 1.65 1.83
C LEU A 123 -4.37 2.92 2.39
N SER A 124 -3.50 2.73 3.36
CA SER A 124 -2.62 3.77 3.89
C SER A 124 -1.22 3.19 4.02
N PHE A 125 -0.23 3.97 3.59
CA PHE A 125 1.18 3.70 3.81
C PHE A 125 1.78 4.87 4.57
N ALA A 126 2.72 4.59 5.46
CA ALA A 126 3.43 5.61 6.21
C ALA A 126 4.86 5.17 6.45
N ASP A 127 5.76 6.13 6.41
CA ASP A 127 7.16 5.99 6.78
C ASP A 127 7.54 7.20 7.64
N SER A 128 7.98 6.90 8.87
CA SER A 128 8.44 7.92 9.81
C SER A 128 9.78 8.54 9.44
N MET A 129 10.54 7.93 8.50
CA MET A 129 11.84 8.42 8.02
C MET A 129 12.87 8.73 9.13
N ALA A 130 12.65 8.18 10.32
CA ALA A 130 13.42 8.43 11.53
C ALA A 130 14.43 7.31 11.85
N GLY A 131 14.29 6.16 11.17
CA GLY A 131 15.13 4.98 11.40
C GLY A 131 16.59 5.16 10.95
N PRO A 132 17.49 4.25 11.34
CA PRO A 132 18.89 4.31 10.95
C PRO A 132 19.13 4.03 9.45
N GLU A 133 18.13 3.45 8.77
CA GLU A 133 18.19 3.04 7.37
C GLU A 133 16.86 3.35 6.66
N VAL A 134 16.90 3.37 5.33
CA VAL A 134 15.72 3.58 4.49
C VAL A 134 14.83 2.34 4.53
N ASP A 135 13.51 2.52 4.67
CA ASP A 135 12.56 1.41 4.66
C ASP A 135 12.71 0.57 3.37
N PRO A 136 12.88 -0.77 3.45
CA PRO A 136 13.03 -1.64 2.28
C PRO A 136 11.81 -1.66 1.33
N ASN A 137 10.68 -1.08 1.73
CA ASN A 137 9.53 -0.85 0.87
C ASN A 137 9.80 0.21 -0.22
N TRP A 138 10.84 1.03 -0.08
CA TRP A 138 11.31 1.94 -1.13
C TRP A 138 12.17 1.21 -2.13
N VAL A 139 11.68 1.09 -3.36
CA VAL A 139 12.39 0.50 -4.49
C VAL A 139 12.97 1.62 -5.34
N ARG A 140 14.30 1.68 -5.45
CA ARG A 140 14.98 2.64 -6.34
C ARG A 140 14.59 2.36 -7.80
N VAL A 141 14.22 3.42 -8.52
CA VAL A 141 13.82 3.35 -9.94
C VAL A 141 14.79 4.10 -10.85
N GLY A 142 15.46 5.14 -10.34
CA GLY A 142 16.39 5.92 -11.17
C GLY A 142 17.34 6.81 -10.40
N GLY A 143 18.25 7.42 -11.16
CA GLY A 143 19.29 8.30 -10.61
C GLY A 143 20.59 7.60 -10.28
N TRP A 144 21.58 8.40 -9.85
CA TRP A 144 22.93 7.93 -9.57
C TRP A 144 23.17 7.78 -8.06
N GLY A 145 22.50 8.60 -7.24
CA GLY A 145 22.58 8.52 -5.79
C GLY A 145 21.71 7.40 -5.21
N ASN A 146 21.92 7.10 -3.93
CA ASN A 146 21.05 6.23 -3.13
C ASN A 146 20.08 7.07 -2.28
N LEU A 147 19.00 6.47 -1.79
CA LEU A 147 18.26 7.08 -0.69
C LEU A 147 19.07 6.93 0.59
N LYS A 148 18.99 7.92 1.49
CA LYS A 148 19.67 7.92 2.77
C LYS A 148 18.89 8.68 3.82
N ILE A 149 18.90 8.18 5.05
CA ILE A 149 18.44 8.93 6.22
C ILE A 149 19.60 9.76 6.75
N TRP A 150 19.39 11.07 6.82
CA TRP A 150 20.35 12.04 7.34
C TRP A 150 20.02 12.35 8.79
N ASP A 151 21.05 12.24 9.64
CA ASP A 151 20.96 12.65 11.04
C ASP A 151 21.11 14.17 11.16
N ASN A 152 20.05 14.82 11.65
CA ASN A 152 20.01 16.27 11.87
C ASN A 152 20.01 16.65 13.36
N HIS A 153 20.35 15.72 14.27
CA HIS A 153 20.37 15.96 15.72
C HIS A 153 21.19 17.19 16.12
N LEU A 154 22.32 17.45 15.46
CA LEU A 154 23.18 18.62 15.75
C LEU A 154 22.48 19.97 15.48
N LEU A 155 21.43 19.98 14.66
CA LEU A 155 20.58 21.14 14.38
C LEU A 155 19.32 21.17 15.26
N SER A 156 19.15 20.21 16.19
CA SER A 156 17.92 20.00 16.96
C SER A 156 16.69 19.75 16.07
N LEU A 157 16.90 19.12 14.91
CA LEU A 157 15.87 18.77 13.93
C LEU A 157 15.70 17.24 13.86
N PRO A 158 14.51 16.75 13.45
CA PRO A 158 14.33 15.33 13.20
C PRO A 158 15.22 14.85 12.05
N ASN A 159 15.52 13.55 12.05
CA ASN A 159 16.14 12.90 10.91
C ASN A 159 15.28 13.08 9.66
N GLY A 160 15.92 13.14 8.49
CA GLY A 160 15.22 13.32 7.24
C GLY A 160 15.74 12.39 6.15
N MET A 161 14.83 11.83 5.36
CA MET A 161 15.20 11.10 4.15
C MET A 161 15.46 12.07 3.01
N ALA A 162 16.55 11.83 2.29
CA ALA A 162 16.86 12.49 1.03
C ALA A 162 17.70 11.58 0.13
N GLY A 163 18.12 12.10 -1.02
CA GLY A 163 19.22 11.50 -1.77
C GLY A 163 20.52 11.58 -0.96
N ASP A 164 21.38 10.58 -1.11
CA ASP A 164 22.79 10.73 -0.80
C ASP A 164 23.36 11.86 -1.69
N PHE A 165 24.40 12.56 -1.21
CA PHE A 165 24.96 13.66 -1.96
C PHE A 165 26.48 13.68 -1.86
N VAL A 166 27.12 13.82 -3.03
CA VAL A 166 28.52 14.21 -3.15
C VAL A 166 28.58 15.50 -3.96
N LEU A 167 27.99 15.51 -5.16
CA LEU A 167 27.73 16.70 -6.00
C LEU A 167 26.48 16.46 -6.87
N PHE A 168 25.43 17.28 -6.75
CA PHE A 168 24.25 17.30 -7.63
C PHE A 168 23.67 15.91 -7.98
N GLN A 169 23.44 15.09 -6.97
CA GLN A 169 22.84 13.78 -7.14
C GLN A 169 21.33 13.88 -7.22
N GLN A 170 20.76 13.09 -8.12
CA GLN A 170 19.33 12.85 -8.21
C GLN A 170 19.04 11.38 -7.93
N THR A 171 17.99 11.11 -7.16
CA THR A 171 17.55 9.76 -6.81
C THR A 171 16.04 9.68 -6.81
N ALA A 172 15.51 8.70 -7.54
CA ALA A 172 14.09 8.44 -7.64
C ALA A 172 13.77 7.05 -7.07
N ALA A 173 12.74 6.97 -6.24
CA ALA A 173 12.31 5.73 -5.63
C ALA A 173 10.79 5.66 -5.57
N ARG A 174 10.29 4.44 -5.71
CA ARG A 174 8.86 4.10 -5.70
C ARG A 174 8.56 3.30 -4.45
N TYR A 175 7.40 3.51 -3.85
CA TYR A 175 6.89 2.61 -2.83
C TYR A 175 6.45 1.29 -3.47
N ARG A 176 6.78 0.15 -2.85
CA ARG A 176 6.61 -1.17 -3.49
C ARG A 176 5.17 -1.48 -3.88
N ALA A 177 4.20 -0.93 -3.15
CA ALA A 177 2.77 -1.12 -3.33
C ALA A 177 2.11 0.12 -3.93
N GLN A 178 1.00 -0.09 -4.64
CA GLN A 178 0.13 0.97 -5.17
C GLN A 178 -1.05 1.23 -4.22
N THR A 179 -1.62 2.43 -4.31
CA THR A 179 -2.91 2.75 -3.67
C THR A 179 -4.07 2.05 -4.38
N ASN A 180 -5.22 1.88 -3.70
CA ASN A 180 -6.37 1.20 -4.31
C ASN A 180 -7.25 2.16 -5.12
N GLN A 181 -7.17 3.46 -4.85
CA GLN A 181 -7.94 4.49 -5.54
C GLN A 181 -7.03 5.47 -6.27
N ASN A 182 -7.63 6.16 -7.25
CA ASN A 182 -6.96 7.27 -7.92
C ASN A 182 -6.89 8.47 -6.98
N ALA A 183 -7.99 8.80 -6.30
CA ALA A 183 -8.03 9.85 -5.31
C ALA A 183 -7.11 9.51 -4.14
N VAL A 184 -6.15 10.38 -3.88
CA VAL A 184 -5.08 10.13 -2.90
C VAL A 184 -4.77 11.39 -2.13
N LYS A 185 -4.44 11.20 -0.85
CA LYS A 185 -3.95 12.25 0.04
C LYS A 185 -2.60 11.81 0.59
N ALA A 186 -1.56 12.61 0.35
CA ALA A 186 -0.25 12.47 0.97
C ALA A 186 -0.01 13.59 1.99
N GLU A 187 0.67 13.24 3.08
CA GLU A 187 1.13 14.17 4.11
C GLU A 187 2.64 14.03 4.24
N VAL A 188 3.35 15.16 4.26
CA VAL A 188 4.80 15.20 4.46
C VAL A 188 5.21 16.29 5.41
N GLU A 189 6.32 16.06 6.10
CA GLU A 189 7.00 17.04 6.93
C GLU A 189 8.39 17.32 6.35
N THR A 190 8.75 18.60 6.20
CA THR A 190 9.99 18.99 5.50
C THR A 190 11.10 19.38 6.47
N VAL A 191 12.34 19.02 6.11
CA VAL A 191 13.56 19.45 6.79
C VAL A 191 14.54 20.00 5.75
N LEU A 192 15.05 21.20 5.97
CA LEU A 192 16.03 21.85 5.10
C LEU A 192 17.46 21.44 5.45
N GLY A 193 17.69 20.92 6.66
CA GLY A 193 18.98 20.40 7.09
C GLY A 193 20.10 21.45 7.05
N ALA A 194 21.35 20.98 6.97
CA ALA A 194 22.50 21.86 6.85
C ALA A 194 22.51 22.60 5.50
N PHE A 195 22.92 23.87 5.52
CA PHE A 195 23.04 24.74 4.33
C PHE A 195 21.71 25.08 3.63
N THR A 196 20.64 25.27 4.39
CA THR A 196 19.34 25.82 3.95
C THR A 196 18.57 24.99 2.92
N GLY A 197 18.97 23.74 2.68
CA GLY A 197 18.23 22.78 1.87
C GLY A 197 18.19 23.09 0.37
N GLN A 198 19.20 23.79 -0.17
CA GLN A 198 19.28 24.07 -1.60
C GLN A 198 19.17 22.76 -2.42
N GLY A 199 18.19 22.70 -3.32
CA GLY A 199 17.84 21.48 -4.02
C GLY A 199 16.32 21.30 -4.09
N LYS A 200 15.89 20.08 -4.40
CA LYS A 200 14.47 19.76 -4.60
C LYS A 200 14.11 18.42 -3.98
N ALA A 201 12.90 18.31 -3.48
CA ALA A 201 12.27 17.05 -3.13
C ALA A 201 10.86 17.01 -3.70
N THR A 202 10.46 15.87 -4.25
CA THR A 202 9.18 15.71 -4.93
C THR A 202 8.43 14.54 -4.33
N VAL A 203 7.19 14.77 -3.93
CA VAL A 203 6.25 13.73 -3.52
C VAL A 203 5.36 13.40 -4.69
N ILE A 204 5.43 12.17 -5.16
CA ILE A 204 4.73 11.71 -6.35
C ILE A 204 3.54 10.86 -5.90
N VAL A 205 2.36 11.27 -6.31
CA VAL A 205 1.09 10.69 -5.84
C VAL A 205 0.46 9.74 -6.86
N ALA A 206 0.79 9.91 -8.14
CA ALA A 206 0.42 9.01 -9.22
C ALA A 206 1.67 8.73 -10.06
N SER A 207 2.02 7.46 -10.22
CA SER A 207 3.15 7.02 -11.04
C SER A 207 2.91 5.62 -11.56
N ASN A 208 3.40 5.35 -12.77
CA ASN A 208 3.62 3.97 -13.18
C ASN A 208 4.83 3.33 -12.49
N GLN A 209 4.94 2.00 -12.59
CA GLN A 209 5.99 1.23 -11.90
C GLN A 209 7.42 1.67 -12.25
N SER A 210 7.62 2.13 -13.50
CA SER A 210 8.92 2.56 -14.01
C SER A 210 9.18 4.07 -13.87
N MET A 211 8.27 4.82 -13.25
CA MET A 211 8.31 6.28 -13.16
C MET A 211 8.54 6.98 -14.51
N THR A 212 7.96 6.49 -15.60
CA THR A 212 7.99 7.13 -16.94
C THR A 212 6.74 7.96 -17.25
N SER A 213 5.72 7.84 -16.40
CA SER A 213 4.55 8.72 -16.38
C SER A 213 4.15 8.90 -14.93
N TRP A 214 4.16 10.14 -14.45
CA TRP A 214 3.84 10.46 -13.06
C TRP A 214 3.49 11.93 -12.84
N VAL A 215 2.80 12.24 -11.74
CA VAL A 215 2.56 13.61 -11.27
C VAL A 215 2.86 13.71 -9.78
N GLY A 216 3.48 14.82 -9.39
CA GLY A 216 3.87 15.07 -8.02
C GLY A 216 4.01 16.54 -7.66
N TYR A 217 4.30 16.76 -6.39
CA TYR A 217 4.46 18.06 -5.76
C TYR A 217 5.92 18.25 -5.39
N GLN A 218 6.56 19.26 -5.95
CA GLN A 218 7.98 19.52 -5.80
C GLN A 218 8.23 20.73 -4.90
N PHE A 219 8.89 20.46 -3.78
CA PHE A 219 9.48 21.46 -2.90
C PHE A 219 10.83 21.86 -3.47
N ALA A 220 10.99 23.12 -3.86
CA ALA A 220 12.21 23.61 -4.49
C ALA A 220 12.81 24.77 -3.69
N VAL A 221 14.11 24.68 -3.43
CA VAL A 221 14.92 25.74 -2.82
C VAL A 221 16.05 26.11 -3.79
N GLY A 222 16.00 27.34 -4.29
CA GLY A 222 16.99 27.89 -5.19
C GLY A 222 18.32 28.25 -4.50
N PRO A 223 19.32 28.69 -5.28
CA PRO A 223 20.63 29.10 -4.77
C PRO A 223 20.60 30.35 -3.89
N THR A 224 19.57 31.19 -4.04
CA THR A 224 19.41 32.42 -3.26
C THR A 224 18.40 32.18 -2.13
N ALA A 225 18.71 32.67 -0.92
CA ALA A 225 17.99 32.40 0.33
C ALA A 225 16.49 32.79 0.40
N GLY A 226 15.90 33.30 -0.70
CA GLY A 226 14.47 33.60 -0.81
C GLY A 226 13.73 32.84 -1.93
N GLU A 227 14.43 32.03 -2.74
CA GLU A 227 13.82 31.34 -3.88
C GLU A 227 13.24 29.99 -3.47
N LYS A 228 12.17 30.03 -2.67
CA LYS A 228 11.45 28.85 -2.21
C LYS A 228 10.11 28.75 -2.93
N LYS A 229 9.85 27.60 -3.52
CA LYS A 229 8.68 27.36 -4.36
C LYS A 229 8.06 25.99 -4.07
N LEU A 230 6.77 25.90 -4.31
CA LEU A 230 6.07 24.63 -4.41
C LEU A 230 5.52 24.53 -5.84
N ASN A 231 5.92 23.47 -6.54
CA ASN A 231 5.53 23.25 -7.93
C ASN A 231 4.63 22.01 -8.01
N ILE A 232 3.73 21.99 -8.97
CA ILE A 232 3.12 20.75 -9.47
C ILE A 232 3.88 20.38 -10.73
N VAL A 233 4.38 19.15 -10.78
CA VAL A 233 5.26 18.66 -11.86
C VAL A 233 4.73 17.38 -12.45
N ARG A 234 4.90 17.24 -13.76
CA ARG A 234 4.55 16.03 -14.52
C ARG A 234 5.80 15.41 -15.12
N GLY A 235 5.95 14.11 -14.90
CA GLY A 235 7.13 13.35 -15.26
C GLY A 235 7.01 12.54 -16.54
N THR A 236 8.10 12.50 -17.30
CA THR A 236 8.29 11.67 -18.50
C THR A 236 9.41 10.64 -18.35
N GLY A 237 10.03 10.60 -17.17
CA GLY A 237 11.08 9.66 -16.79
C GLY A 237 11.36 9.78 -15.29
N PRO A 238 12.15 8.87 -14.70
CA PRO A 238 12.35 8.85 -13.24
C PRO A 238 12.92 10.16 -12.67
N LYS A 239 13.53 11.00 -13.51
CA LYS A 239 14.14 12.27 -13.12
C LYS A 239 13.79 13.43 -14.05
N THR A 240 12.97 13.18 -15.07
CA THR A 240 12.68 14.14 -16.13
C THR A 240 11.23 14.56 -15.96
N TYR A 241 11.00 15.88 -15.90
CA TYR A 241 9.68 16.42 -15.66
C TYR A 241 9.54 17.83 -16.27
N THR A 242 8.29 18.24 -16.45
CA THR A 242 7.84 19.60 -16.73
C THR A 242 7.16 20.18 -15.49
N ILE A 243 7.24 21.50 -15.33
CA ILE A 243 6.49 22.22 -14.30
C ILE A 243 5.17 22.63 -14.94
N GLU A 244 4.06 22.22 -14.33
CA GLU A 244 2.71 22.56 -14.79
C GLU A 244 2.17 23.79 -14.04
N GLU A 245 2.48 23.91 -12.75
CA GLU A 245 2.10 25.08 -11.94
C GLU A 245 3.17 25.41 -10.87
N THR A 246 3.25 26.67 -10.46
CA THR A 246 4.21 27.15 -9.45
C THR A 246 3.57 28.15 -8.50
N ALA A 247 3.75 27.94 -7.20
CA ALA A 247 3.46 28.92 -6.17
C ALA A 247 4.73 29.34 -5.42
N ALA A 248 4.76 30.61 -5.01
CA ALA A 248 5.73 31.06 -4.01
C ALA A 248 5.44 30.37 -2.67
N ASN A 249 6.47 29.92 -1.97
CA ASN A 249 6.32 29.20 -0.71
C ASN A 249 7.39 29.65 0.29
N THR A 250 7.02 29.80 1.56
CA THR A 250 7.95 30.06 2.65
C THR A 250 8.36 28.76 3.33
N LEU A 251 9.01 27.85 2.59
CA LEU A 251 9.41 26.54 3.11
C LEU A 251 10.36 26.67 4.33
N ALA A 252 10.06 25.96 5.41
CA ALA A 252 10.85 25.93 6.64
C ALA A 252 10.99 24.51 7.20
N ASP A 253 11.88 24.35 8.17
CA ASP A 253 12.00 23.10 8.92
C ASP A 253 10.72 22.82 9.69
N THR A 254 10.32 21.54 9.73
CA THR A 254 9.11 21.02 10.41
C THR A 254 7.78 21.53 9.87
N ASP A 255 7.79 22.25 8.73
CA ASP A 255 6.55 22.58 8.01
C ASP A 255 5.86 21.30 7.55
N ARG A 256 4.52 21.28 7.64
CA ARG A 256 3.69 20.17 7.19
C ARG A 256 2.92 20.52 5.95
N TYR A 257 2.79 19.57 5.03
CA TYR A 257 2.07 19.75 3.79
C TYR A 257 1.08 18.62 3.57
N THR A 258 -0.12 19.00 3.12
CA THR A 258 -1.15 18.06 2.65
C THR A 258 -1.26 18.18 1.14
N LEU A 259 -1.09 17.08 0.44
CA LEU A 259 -1.04 16.99 -1.02
C LEU A 259 -2.18 16.07 -1.47
N ILE A 260 -3.07 16.55 -2.32
CA ILE A 260 -4.31 15.85 -2.68
C ILE A 260 -4.45 15.81 -4.18
N TYR A 261 -4.66 14.62 -4.73
CA TYR A 261 -5.26 14.49 -6.06
C TYR A 261 -6.73 14.09 -5.91
N ASP A 262 -7.61 14.90 -6.48
CA ASP A 262 -9.06 14.69 -6.54
C ASP A 262 -9.44 14.19 -7.93
N ASP A 263 -9.76 12.90 -8.03
CA ASP A 263 -10.09 12.22 -9.28
C ASP A 263 -11.44 12.64 -9.87
N LEU A 264 -12.38 13.14 -9.05
CA LEU A 264 -13.68 13.59 -9.53
C LEU A 264 -13.61 14.98 -10.14
N ALA A 265 -12.77 15.85 -9.58
CA ALA A 265 -12.57 17.20 -10.06
C ALA A 265 -11.42 17.33 -11.07
N ASP A 266 -10.58 16.29 -11.18
CA ASP A 266 -9.31 16.22 -11.89
C ASP A 266 -8.33 17.33 -11.49
N LYS A 267 -8.04 17.38 -10.18
CA LYS A 267 -7.27 18.46 -9.56
C LYS A 267 -6.18 17.98 -8.67
N TYR A 268 -5.06 18.68 -8.76
CA TYR A 268 -3.92 18.56 -7.88
C TYR A 268 -3.88 19.77 -6.97
N LEU A 269 -3.89 19.53 -5.66
CA LEU A 269 -4.01 20.56 -4.63
C LEU A 269 -2.93 20.32 -3.58
N ALA A 270 -2.18 21.36 -3.24
CA ALA A 270 -1.30 21.32 -2.09
C ALA A 270 -1.67 22.38 -1.08
N TYR A 271 -1.65 22.01 0.19
CA TYR A 271 -1.94 22.86 1.33
C TYR A 271 -0.74 22.85 2.27
N LYS A 272 -0.56 23.95 2.99
CA LYS A 272 0.48 24.10 4.00
C LYS A 272 -0.19 24.16 5.38
N GLU A 273 0.40 23.48 6.35
CA GLU A 273 -0.12 23.29 7.70
C GLU A 273 -1.55 22.70 7.69
N THR A 274 -2.38 23.12 8.63
CA THR A 274 -3.75 22.63 8.84
C THR A 274 -4.81 23.40 8.07
N ASP A 275 -4.44 24.48 7.36
CA ASP A 275 -5.40 25.27 6.59
C ASP A 275 -5.69 24.62 5.24
N LEU A 276 -6.86 23.96 5.16
CA LEU A 276 -7.37 23.33 3.94
C LEU A 276 -8.37 24.22 3.17
N SER A 277 -8.53 25.48 3.57
CA SER A 277 -9.52 26.38 2.94
C SER A 277 -9.04 26.93 1.59
N THR A 278 -7.74 27.18 1.45
CA THR A 278 -7.14 27.73 0.23
C THR A 278 -5.86 26.95 -0.10
N PRO A 279 -5.81 26.28 -1.27
CA PRO A 279 -4.60 25.57 -1.67
C PRO A 279 -3.47 26.58 -1.93
N LEU A 280 -2.27 26.23 -1.49
CA LEU A 280 -1.03 26.95 -1.77
C LEU A 280 -0.69 26.89 -3.27
N VAL A 281 -0.85 25.72 -3.89
CA VAL A 281 -0.75 25.54 -5.33
C VAL A 281 -1.86 24.61 -5.82
N ARG A 282 -2.39 24.89 -7.02
CA ARG A 282 -3.46 24.12 -7.64
C ARG A 282 -3.24 24.00 -9.14
N TRP A 283 -3.40 22.80 -9.68
CA TRP A 283 -3.42 22.56 -11.12
C TRP A 283 -4.62 21.69 -11.49
N ASP A 284 -5.29 22.04 -12.58
CA ASP A 284 -6.44 21.31 -13.12
C ASP A 284 -5.98 20.62 -14.42
N ASP A 285 -6.02 19.27 -14.47
CA ASP A 285 -5.65 18.50 -15.69
C ASP A 285 -6.81 18.48 -16.70
N THR A 286 -7.17 19.66 -17.21
CA THR A 286 -8.29 19.81 -18.15
C THR A 286 -8.11 19.05 -19.47
N ALA A 287 -6.89 18.64 -19.79
CA ALA A 287 -6.58 17.87 -20.99
C ALA A 287 -6.69 16.35 -20.76
N HIS A 288 -6.78 15.90 -19.50
CA HIS A 288 -6.69 14.49 -19.11
C HIS A 288 -5.43 13.82 -19.64
N ASP A 289 -4.31 14.55 -19.64
CA ASP A 289 -3.03 14.10 -20.17
C ASP A 289 -2.32 13.13 -19.21
N VAL A 290 -2.75 13.08 -17.95
CA VAL A 290 -2.17 12.21 -16.93
C VAL A 290 -2.90 10.86 -16.91
N PRO A 291 -2.20 9.74 -17.17
CA PRO A 291 -2.80 8.43 -17.02
C PRO A 291 -3.03 8.08 -15.55
N HIS A 292 -4.26 7.71 -15.22
CA HIS A 292 -4.67 7.22 -13.90
C HIS A 292 -5.13 5.77 -13.97
N GLY A 293 -5.35 5.16 -12.80
CA GLY A 293 -5.85 3.79 -12.69
C GLY A 293 -4.81 2.77 -12.22
N ASN A 294 -5.22 1.51 -12.21
CA ASN A 294 -4.35 0.40 -11.82
C ASN A 294 -3.06 0.42 -12.65
N GLY A 295 -1.91 0.27 -11.98
CA GLY A 295 -0.61 0.39 -12.61
C GLY A 295 -0.05 1.81 -12.70
N TYR A 296 -0.84 2.85 -12.41
CA TYR A 296 -0.43 4.27 -12.33
C TYR A 296 -0.59 4.88 -10.92
N ARG A 297 -0.91 4.04 -9.93
CA ARG A 297 -1.19 4.42 -8.53
C ARG A 297 -0.01 4.21 -7.59
N TYR A 298 1.22 4.16 -8.11
CA TYR A 298 2.39 4.00 -7.26
C TYR A 298 2.79 5.34 -6.63
N PRO A 299 2.83 5.43 -5.29
CA PRO A 299 3.48 6.54 -4.63
C PRO A 299 4.98 6.47 -4.89
N ALA A 300 5.61 7.63 -5.05
CA ALA A 300 7.04 7.72 -5.27
C ALA A 300 7.64 9.01 -4.69
N LEU A 301 8.96 9.07 -4.67
CA LEU A 301 9.75 10.21 -4.25
C LEU A 301 10.86 10.46 -5.27
N LEU A 302 11.18 11.73 -5.47
CA LEU A 302 12.34 12.16 -6.24
C LEU A 302 13.08 13.24 -5.45
N PHE A 303 14.36 13.00 -5.18
CA PHE A 303 15.26 13.94 -4.54
C PHE A 303 16.30 14.44 -5.52
N GLU A 304 16.60 15.74 -5.44
CA GLU A 304 17.64 16.40 -6.21
C GLU A 304 18.46 17.28 -5.27
N SER A 305 19.67 16.83 -4.96
CA SER A 305 20.59 17.56 -4.08
C SER A 305 21.18 18.79 -4.77
N GLY A 306 21.46 19.82 -3.98
CA GLY A 306 22.21 21.00 -4.41
C GLY A 306 23.72 20.78 -4.33
N LEU A 307 24.47 21.89 -4.45
CA LEU A 307 25.91 21.86 -4.25
C LEU A 307 26.22 21.70 -2.76
N LEU A 308 26.81 20.58 -2.36
CA LEU A 308 27.22 20.29 -0.98
C LEU A 308 26.07 20.33 0.06
N THR A 309 24.83 20.06 -0.36
CA THR A 309 23.68 19.96 0.53
C THR A 309 22.75 18.85 0.06
N THR A 310 21.97 18.28 0.99
CA THR A 310 20.97 17.24 0.71
C THR A 310 19.85 17.70 -0.21
N GLY A 311 19.62 19.01 -0.32
CA GLY A 311 18.32 19.53 -0.72
C GLY A 311 17.29 19.42 0.40
N VAL A 312 16.02 19.58 0.04
CA VAL A 312 14.90 19.35 0.95
C VAL A 312 14.84 17.86 1.33
N GLN A 313 14.71 17.58 2.62
CA GLN A 313 14.54 16.25 3.18
C GLN A 313 13.09 16.10 3.66
N PHE A 314 12.63 14.85 3.83
CA PHE A 314 11.36 14.56 4.49
C PHE A 314 11.59 13.83 5.81
N SER A 315 11.06 14.36 6.92
CA SER A 315 11.11 13.73 8.26
C SER A 315 9.90 12.88 8.56
N GLY A 316 8.95 12.80 7.63
CA GLY A 316 7.78 11.96 7.73
C GLY A 316 7.01 11.98 6.43
N TRP A 317 6.42 10.85 6.09
CA TRP A 317 5.62 10.66 4.89
C TRP A 317 4.48 9.71 5.18
N ALA A 318 3.28 10.09 4.75
CA ALA A 318 2.15 9.19 4.71
C ALA A 318 1.38 9.42 3.42
N ILE A 319 0.79 8.37 2.88
CA ILE A 319 -0.17 8.46 1.78
C ILE A 319 -1.33 7.51 2.04
N LYS A 320 -2.53 7.93 1.67
CA LYS A 320 -3.74 7.11 1.76
C LYS A 320 -4.65 7.33 0.57
N ASP A 321 -5.53 6.36 0.33
CA ASP A 321 -6.73 6.57 -0.48
C ASP A 321 -7.59 7.68 0.15
N ASN A 322 -8.12 8.59 -0.67
CA ASN A 322 -8.85 9.78 -0.25
C ASN A 322 -10.33 9.74 -0.64
#